data_AF-A0A7V4T8L2-F1
#
_entry.id   AF-A0A7V4T8L2-F1
#
_cell.length_a   1.000
_cell.length_b   1.000
_cell.length_c   1.000
_cell.angle_alpha   90.00
_cell.angle_beta   90.00
_cell.angle_gamma   90.00
#
_symmetry.space_group_name_H-M   'P 1'
#
loop_
_entity.id
_entity.type
_entity.pdbx_description
1 polymer ?
#
loop_
_entity_poly.entity_id
_entity_poly.type
_entity_poly.pdbx_seq_one_letter_code
_entity_poly.pdbx_strand_id
1 'polypeptide(L)'
;VTTIEKSMKQILKLKTSQPVDYNQLIRWVMNKENHADKLQEIVTQYFMTQRIKLDTDHYTEKLSLLHKMLVYAMKCKQTTNLAHISTLRSVLKSFHDLYFGRDHK
;
A
#
# COMPACT_ATOMS: atom_id res chain seq x y z
N VAL A 1 -2.43 -4.44 -1.47
CA VAL A 1 -1.27 -4.45 -0.52
C VAL A 1 -0.58 -5.82 -0.42
N THR A 2 -1.30 -6.94 -0.50
CA THR A 2 -0.72 -8.30 -0.38
C THR A 2 0.41 -8.59 -1.36
N THR A 3 0.30 -8.18 -2.63
CA THR A 3 1.37 -8.39 -3.63
C THR A 3 2.64 -7.63 -3.29
N ILE A 4 2.53 -6.40 -2.77
CA ILE A 4 3.67 -5.59 -2.32
C ILE A 4 4.41 -6.33 -1.20
N GLU A 5 3.69 -6.85 -0.21
CA GLU A 5 4.28 -7.64 0.87
C GLU A 5 4.98 -8.90 0.36
N LYS A 6 4.33 -9.63 -0.55
CA LYS A 6 4.91 -10.82 -1.16
C LYS A 6 6.24 -10.48 -1.83
N SER A 7 6.28 -9.41 -2.62
CA SER A 7 7.52 -8.96 -3.27
C SER A 7 8.60 -8.56 -2.26
N MET A 8 8.26 -7.82 -1.20
CA MET A 8 9.20 -7.48 -0.13
C MET A 8 9.82 -8.73 0.51
N LYS A 9 9.00 -9.74 0.84
CA LYS A 9 9.46 -11.01 1.41
C LYS A 9 10.36 -11.79 0.45
N GLN A 10 10.03 -11.82 -0.85
CA GLN A 10 10.89 -12.47 -1.85
C GLN A 10 12.24 -11.77 -2.01
N ILE A 11 12.26 -10.43 -2.00
CA ILE A 11 13.52 -9.66 -2.03
C ILE A 11 14.39 -10.01 -0.83
N LEU A 12 13.83 -10.03 0.38
CA LEU A 12 14.57 -10.39 1.60
C LEU A 12 15.13 -11.81 1.53
N LYS A 13 14.34 -12.78 1.02
CA LYS A 13 14.78 -14.17 0.83
C LYS A 13 15.91 -14.29 -0.20
N LEU A 14 15.79 -13.64 -1.36
CA LEU A 14 16.78 -13.73 -2.43
C LEU A 14 18.12 -13.10 -2.05
N LYS A 15 18.10 -12.06 -1.20
CA LYS A 15 19.32 -11.43 -0.68
C LYS A 15 20.18 -12.38 0.16
N THR A 16 19.59 -13.42 0.73
CA THR A 16 20.31 -14.43 1.54
C THR A 16 20.67 -15.69 0.74
N SER A 17 20.29 -15.77 -0.53
CA SER A 17 20.62 -16.92 -1.39
C SER A 17 22.08 -16.88 -1.85
N GLN A 18 22.72 -18.05 -1.95
CA GLN A 18 24.08 -18.18 -2.48
C GLN A 18 24.10 -19.19 -3.64
N PRO A 19 24.45 -18.77 -4.87
CA PRO A 19 24.66 -17.39 -5.31
C PRO A 19 23.35 -16.58 -5.33
N VAL A 20 23.46 -15.25 -5.30
CA VAL A 20 22.31 -14.35 -5.45
C VAL A 20 21.85 -14.33 -6.90
N ASP A 21 20.56 -14.62 -7.13
CA ASP A 21 19.93 -14.42 -8.44
C ASP A 21 19.49 -12.95 -8.60
N TYR A 22 20.38 -12.13 -9.17
CA TYR A 22 20.13 -10.70 -9.40
C TYR A 22 18.97 -10.45 -10.38
N ASN A 23 18.76 -11.32 -11.36
CA ASN A 23 17.67 -11.16 -12.33
C ASN A 23 16.31 -11.28 -11.61
N GLN A 24 16.17 -12.25 -10.72
CA GLN A 24 14.95 -12.40 -9.92
C GLN A 24 14.81 -11.26 -8.90
N LEU A 25 15.92 -10.82 -8.29
CA LEU A 25 15.90 -9.69 -7.36
C LEU A 25 15.33 -8.43 -8.01
N ILE A 26 15.85 -8.07 -9.19
CA ILE A 26 15.40 -6.90 -9.96
C ILE A 26 13.91 -7.03 -10.34
N ARG A 27 13.47 -8.21 -10.81
CA ARG A 27 12.05 -8.45 -11.14
C ARG A 27 11.14 -8.23 -9.95
N TRP A 28 11.52 -8.69 -8.76
CA TRP A 28 10.73 -8.47 -7.55
C TRP A 28 10.73 -7.02 -7.07
N VAL A 29 11.83 -6.29 -7.26
CA VAL A 29 11.88 -4.84 -7.00
C VAL A 29 10.91 -4.11 -7.93
N MET A 30 11.00 -4.34 -9.24
CA MET A 30 10.09 -3.73 -10.22
C MET A 30 8.63 -4.09 -9.96
N ASN A 31 8.33 -5.35 -9.62
CA ASN A 31 6.97 -5.76 -9.27
C ASN A 31 6.45 -5.02 -8.03
N LYS A 32 7.27 -4.89 -6.98
CA LYS A 32 6.93 -4.15 -5.76
C LYS A 32 6.59 -2.69 -6.09
N GLU A 33 7.43 -2.04 -6.90
CA GLU A 33 7.27 -0.63 -7.25
C GLU A 33 6.01 -0.40 -8.08
N ASN A 34 5.82 -1.19 -9.14
CA ASN A 34 4.62 -1.10 -9.99
C ASN A 34 3.32 -1.29 -9.19
N HIS A 35 3.30 -2.20 -8.22
CA HIS A 35 2.11 -2.40 -7.39
C HIS A 35 1.90 -1.31 -6.33
N ALA A 36 2.97 -0.68 -5.84
CA ALA A 36 2.86 0.48 -4.97
C ALA A 36 2.32 1.69 -5.73
N ASP A 37 2.79 1.93 -6.97
CA ASP A 37 2.31 3.02 -7.83
C ASP A 37 0.83 2.85 -8.18
N LYS A 38 0.40 1.65 -8.60
CA LYS A 38 -1.02 1.35 -8.85
C LYS A 38 -1.90 1.62 -7.64
N LEU A 39 -1.42 1.30 -6.44
CA LEU A 39 -2.16 1.60 -5.21
C LEU A 39 -2.28 3.12 -4.99
N GLN A 40 -1.18 3.87 -5.16
CA GLN A 40 -1.19 5.32 -5.03
C GLN A 40 -2.11 5.98 -6.05
N GLU A 41 -2.11 5.48 -7.29
CA GLU A 41 -3.00 5.93 -8.35
C GLU A 41 -4.46 5.68 -7.99
N ILE A 42 -4.83 4.50 -7.51
CA ILE A 42 -6.21 4.22 -7.07
C ILE A 42 -6.62 5.14 -5.92
N VAL A 43 -5.76 5.30 -4.90
CA VAL A 43 -6.04 6.16 -3.75
C VAL A 43 -6.26 7.61 -4.20
N THR A 44 -5.44 8.11 -5.12
CA THR A 44 -5.52 9.49 -5.60
C THR A 44 -6.68 9.66 -6.59
N GLN A 45 -6.65 8.94 -7.72
CA GLN A 45 -7.54 9.13 -8.86
C GLN A 45 -8.95 8.58 -8.66
N TYR A 46 -9.13 7.56 -7.83
CA TYR A 46 -10.46 7.02 -7.60
C TYR A 46 -11.01 7.53 -6.27
N PHE A 47 -10.29 7.35 -5.16
CA PHE A 47 -10.84 7.73 -3.87
C PHE A 47 -10.84 9.23 -3.62
N MET A 48 -9.69 9.91 -3.73
CA MET A 48 -9.60 11.33 -3.38
C MET A 48 -10.33 12.24 -4.38
N THR A 49 -10.33 11.92 -5.67
CA THR A 49 -10.94 12.79 -6.69
C THR A 49 -12.35 12.39 -7.10
N GLN A 50 -12.72 11.10 -7.08
CA GLN A 50 -14.04 10.64 -7.56
C GLN A 50 -15.01 10.23 -6.44
N ARG A 51 -14.53 9.57 -5.38
CA ARG A 51 -15.41 8.95 -4.36
C ARG A 51 -15.64 9.80 -3.13
N ILE A 52 -14.63 10.50 -2.63
CA ILE A 52 -14.76 11.36 -1.45
C ILE A 52 -15.22 12.75 -1.88
N LYS A 53 -16.50 13.06 -1.64
CA LYS A 53 -17.07 14.38 -1.88
C LYS A 53 -16.73 15.35 -0.74
N LEU A 54 -16.81 16.65 -0.99
CA LEU A 54 -16.49 17.70 -0.01
C LEU A 54 -17.46 17.72 1.20
N ASP A 55 -18.69 17.23 1.00
CA ASP A 55 -19.77 17.17 1.99
C ASP A 55 -19.91 15.79 2.65
N THR A 56 -18.99 14.86 2.40
CA THR A 56 -19.04 13.51 2.99
C THR A 56 -18.81 13.54 4.50
N ASP A 57 -19.61 12.75 5.24
CA ASP A 57 -19.38 12.54 6.67
C ASP A 57 -17.96 12.03 6.95
N HIS A 58 -17.37 12.52 8.04
CA HIS A 58 -16.00 12.21 8.43
C HIS A 58 -14.95 12.55 7.35
N TYR A 59 -15.21 13.56 6.51
CA TYR A 59 -14.33 13.98 5.41
C TYR A 59 -12.84 14.06 5.81
N THR A 60 -12.53 14.81 6.87
CA THR A 60 -11.15 15.00 7.35
C THR A 60 -10.49 13.69 7.76
N GLU A 61 -11.23 12.79 8.40
CA GLU A 61 -10.70 11.49 8.83
C GLU A 61 -10.44 10.57 7.63
N LYS A 62 -11.38 10.52 6.67
CA LYS A 62 -11.22 9.78 5.41
C LYS A 62 -10.02 10.29 4.62
N LEU A 63 -9.85 11.61 4.47
CA LEU A 63 -8.68 12.19 3.81
C LEU A 63 -7.37 11.89 4.53
N SER A 64 -7.36 11.96 5.87
CA SER A 64 -6.17 11.62 6.68
C SER A 64 -5.73 10.17 6.43
N LEU A 65 -6.68 9.24 6.39
CA LEU A 65 -6.40 7.82 6.10
C LEU A 65 -5.90 7.61 4.66
N LEU A 66 -6.51 8.28 3.67
CA LEU A 66 -6.06 8.23 2.28
C LEU A 66 -4.63 8.75 2.13
N HIS A 67 -4.31 9.91 2.72
CA HIS A 67 -2.96 10.46 2.72
C HIS A 67 -1.95 9.51 3.40
N LYS A 68 -2.30 8.94 4.56
CA LYS A 68 -1.47 7.93 5.22
C LYS A 68 -1.22 6.73 4.31
N MET A 69 -2.23 6.24 3.57
CA MET A 69 -2.05 5.15 2.60
C MET A 69 -1.04 5.53 1.51
N LEU A 70 -1.10 6.75 0.96
CA LEU A 70 -0.12 7.21 -0.03
C LEU A 70 1.31 7.20 0.52
N VAL A 71 1.52 7.75 1.72
CA VAL A 71 2.84 7.82 2.36
C VAL A 71 3.39 6.42 2.65
N TYR A 72 2.59 5.53 3.23
CA TYR A 72 3.06 4.17 3.54
C TYR A 72 3.24 3.31 2.30
N ALA A 73 2.45 3.52 1.23
CA ALA A 73 2.71 2.92 -0.08
C ALA A 73 4.07 3.35 -0.62
N MET A 74 4.42 4.64 -0.54
CA MET A 74 5.74 5.15 -0.94
C MET A 74 6.88 4.52 -0.12
N LYS A 75 6.71 4.40 1.20
CA LYS A 75 7.70 3.73 2.06
C LYS A 75 7.90 2.26 1.68
N CYS A 76 6.83 1.55 1.31
CA CYS A 76 6.94 0.19 0.79
C CYS A 76 7.60 0.16 -0.60
N LYS A 77 7.35 1.16 -1.44
CA LYS A 77 8.02 1.33 -2.74
C LYS A 77 9.53 1.50 -2.58
N GLN A 78 9.99 2.29 -1.61
CA GLN A 78 11.40 2.63 -1.44
C GLN A 78 12.20 1.62 -0.61
N THR A 79 11.54 0.80 0.22
CA THR A 79 12.23 -0.06 1.19
C THR A 79 11.74 -1.51 1.16
N THR A 80 12.32 -2.35 2.02
CA THR A 80 11.85 -3.72 2.33
C THR A 80 11.51 -3.90 3.81
N ASN A 81 11.32 -2.81 4.56
CA ASN A 81 10.94 -2.87 5.96
C ASN A 81 9.47 -3.30 6.12
N LEU A 82 9.25 -4.51 6.63
CA LEU A 82 7.92 -5.11 6.77
C LEU A 82 7.01 -4.37 7.79
N ALA A 83 7.57 -3.49 8.63
CA ALA A 83 6.75 -2.63 9.48
C ALA A 83 5.85 -1.69 8.64
N HIS A 84 6.36 -1.16 7.53
CA HIS A 84 5.59 -0.23 6.69
C HIS A 84 4.39 -0.89 6.01
N ILE A 85 4.54 -2.14 5.54
CA ILE A 85 3.43 -2.85 4.91
C ILE A 85 2.39 -3.33 5.93
N SER A 86 2.82 -3.62 7.16
CA SER A 86 1.92 -3.84 8.29
C SER A 86 1.09 -2.58 8.60
N THR A 87 1.73 -1.41 8.72
CA THR A 87 1.01 -0.15 8.92
C THR A 87 0.08 0.17 7.75
N LEU A 88 0.53 -0.01 6.50
CA LEU A 88 -0.31 0.21 5.32
C LEU A 88 -1.57 -0.66 5.34
N ARG A 89 -1.45 -1.93 5.75
CA ARG A 89 -2.60 -2.83 5.92
C ARG A 89 -3.56 -2.33 7.01
N SER A 90 -3.04 -1.85 8.13
CA SER A 90 -3.85 -1.29 9.21
C SER A 90 -4.62 -0.05 8.74
N VAL A 91 -3.95 0.90 8.09
CA VAL A 91 -4.60 2.11 7.54
C VAL A 91 -5.65 1.76 6.49
N LEU A 92 -5.35 0.80 5.60
CA LEU A 92 -6.33 0.32 4.62
C LEU A 92 -7.58 -0.26 5.30
N LYS A 93 -7.41 -1.05 6.36
CA LYS A 93 -8.53 -1.58 7.13
C LYS A 93 -9.34 -0.46 7.80
N SER A 94 -8.69 0.49 8.46
CA SER A 94 -9.40 1.63 9.07
C SER A 94 -10.16 2.44 8.03
N PHE A 95 -9.58 2.67 6.84
CA PHE A 95 -10.27 3.35 5.75
C PHE A 95 -11.47 2.54 5.26
N HIS A 96 -11.30 1.23 5.05
CA HIS A 96 -12.40 0.34 4.66
C HIS A 96 -13.57 0.42 5.65
N ASP A 97 -13.29 0.25 6.94
CA ASP A 97 -14.31 0.23 7.99
C ASP A 97 -15.01 1.61 8.11
N LEU A 98 -14.28 2.72 7.96
CA LEU A 98 -14.84 4.08 7.97
C LEU A 98 -15.64 4.40 6.69
N TYR A 99 -15.21 3.88 5.55
CA TYR A 99 -15.80 4.18 4.25
C TYR A 99 -17.11 3.43 4.02
N PHE A 100 -17.18 2.16 4.43
CA PHE A 100 -18.38 1.32 4.28
C PHE A 100 -19.33 1.40 5.49
N GLY A 101 -18.93 2.05 6.59
CA GLY A 101 -19.68 2.07 7.82
C GLY A 101 -19.59 0.73 8.58
N ARG A 102 -20.03 0.72 9.84
CA ARG A 102 -19.97 -0.47 10.72
C ARG A 102 -20.97 -1.59 10.36
N ASP A 103 -21.74 -1.44 9.28
CA ASP A 103 -22.82 -2.37 8.89
C ASP A 103 -22.39 -3.51 7.97
N HIS A 104 -21.10 -3.55 7.59
CA HIS A 104 -20.51 -4.69 6.90
C HIS A 104 -19.65 -5.53 7.86
N LYS A 105 -20.32 -6.29 8.73
CA LYS A 105 -19.73 -7.41 9.47
C LYS A 105 -20.40 -8.72 9.10
#